data_AF-A0A8T2Q1C1-F1
#
_entry.id   AF-A0A8T2Q1C1-F1
#
_cell.length_a   1.000
_cell.length_b   1.000
_cell.length_c   1.000
_cell.angle_alpha   90.00
_cell.angle_beta   90.00
_cell.angle_gamma   90.00
#
_symmetry.space_group_name_H-M   'P 1'
#
loop_
_entity.id
_entity.type
_entity.pdbx_description
1 polymer ?
#
loop_
_entity_poly.entity_id
_entity_poly.type
_entity_poly.pdbx_seq_one_letter_code
_entity_poly.pdbx_strand_id
1 'polypeptide(L)'
;MSRTMERLIWQFRLFALLCSLCAPFGCTQRVGADANTVTPTPWPLQFHALAFINSSSGTLQATDLWYDWPNGRNFNIIHNQLKNVLHDLEWTNGTSFYYDLDAGTCQTRIFDVGILRPDWLVDNSTYIGQQSYDGFTCNVWEKADFIVYYEDVDTKRPVGWIFYTGMTIHLMSFEEGAVLADSEWQAPAYCFEEEDSVLGKQKVIETENEPWRKFLANFGNLPGFLVDDN
;
A
#
# COMPACT_ATOMS: atom_id res chain seq x y z
N MET A 1 -78.46 -33.93 -9.73
CA MET A 1 -77.89 -33.72 -8.38
C MET A 1 -76.55 -34.44 -8.31
N SER A 2 -75.44 -33.73 -8.51
CA SER A 2 -74.15 -34.19 -7.98
C SER A 2 -73.26 -32.98 -7.79
N ARG A 3 -73.38 -32.37 -6.61
CA ARG A 3 -72.65 -31.19 -6.11
C ARG A 3 -71.12 -31.41 -5.99
N THR A 4 -70.59 -32.49 -6.56
CA THR A 4 -69.19 -32.90 -6.45
C THR A 4 -68.35 -32.56 -7.68
N MET A 5 -68.94 -32.22 -8.83
CA MET A 5 -68.16 -31.97 -10.06
C MET A 5 -67.79 -30.50 -10.32
N GLU A 6 -68.40 -29.55 -9.60
CA GLU A 6 -68.05 -28.12 -9.73
C GLU A 6 -66.92 -27.67 -8.78
N ARG A 7 -66.57 -28.48 -7.76
CA ARG A 7 -65.48 -28.14 -6.82
C ARG A 7 -64.09 -28.50 -7.32
N LEU A 8 -63.95 -29.38 -8.33
CA LEU A 8 -62.64 -29.74 -8.87
C LEU A 8 -62.12 -28.80 -9.97
N ILE A 9 -62.99 -28.03 -10.62
CA ILE A 9 -62.57 -27.12 -11.70
C ILE A 9 -62.03 -25.79 -11.14
N TRP A 10 -62.41 -25.41 -9.92
CA TRP A 10 -61.92 -24.21 -9.25
C TRP A 10 -60.58 -24.37 -8.52
N GLN A 11 -60.13 -25.59 -8.23
CA GLN A 11 -58.82 -25.81 -7.59
C GLN A 11 -57.64 -25.85 -8.57
N PHE A 12 -57.87 -26.15 -9.85
CA PHE A 12 -56.80 -26.15 -10.86
C PHE A 12 -56.59 -24.79 -11.55
N ARG A 13 -57.46 -23.79 -11.34
CA ARG A 13 -57.26 -22.44 -11.88
C ARG A 13 -56.69 -21.43 -10.89
N LEU A 14 -56.59 -21.76 -9.60
CA LEU A 14 -55.91 -20.90 -8.63
C LEU A 14 -54.40 -21.15 -8.51
N PHE A 15 -53.91 -22.31 -8.96
CA PHE A 15 -52.47 -22.63 -8.89
C PHE A 15 -51.68 -22.20 -10.14
N ALA A 16 -52.35 -21.99 -11.27
CA ALA A 16 -51.71 -21.55 -12.53
C ALA A 16 -51.62 -20.01 -12.68
N LEU A 17 -52.07 -19.25 -11.68
CA LEU A 17 -51.99 -17.77 -11.67
C LEU A 17 -51.00 -17.22 -10.62
N LEU A 18 -50.31 -18.10 -9.89
CA LEU A 18 -49.27 -17.74 -8.92
C LEU A 18 -47.84 -18.09 -9.39
N CYS A 19 -47.68 -18.60 -10.61
CA CYS A 19 -46.38 -18.91 -11.20
C CYS A 19 -45.99 -18.00 -12.38
N SER A 20 -46.64 -16.83 -12.53
CA SER A 20 -46.31 -15.82 -13.55
C SER A 20 -45.77 -14.51 -12.95
N LEU A 21 -45.37 -14.52 -11.68
CA LEU A 21 -44.55 -13.48 -11.06
C LEU A 21 -43.11 -13.98 -10.81
N CYS A 22 -42.59 -14.83 -11.69
CA CYS A 22 -41.15 -14.80 -11.93
C CYS A 22 -40.91 -13.58 -12.81
N ALA A 23 -40.81 -12.40 -12.18
CA ALA A 23 -40.02 -11.34 -12.78
C ALA A 23 -38.71 -12.00 -13.24
N PRO A 24 -38.22 -11.75 -14.46
CA PRO A 24 -36.83 -12.03 -14.69
C PRO A 24 -36.13 -11.19 -13.63
N PHE A 25 -35.55 -11.84 -12.62
CA PHE A 25 -34.35 -11.29 -12.03
C PHE A 25 -33.46 -11.11 -13.25
N GLY A 26 -33.50 -9.91 -13.82
CA GLY A 26 -32.42 -9.41 -14.61
C GLY A 26 -31.24 -9.67 -13.71
N CYS A 27 -30.47 -10.69 -14.06
CA CYS A 27 -29.11 -10.77 -13.60
C CYS A 27 -28.57 -9.43 -14.09
N THR A 28 -28.55 -8.45 -13.20
CA THR A 28 -27.89 -7.18 -13.43
C THR A 28 -26.47 -7.64 -13.65
N GLN A 29 -26.10 -7.83 -14.92
CA GLN A 29 -24.72 -7.96 -15.29
C GLN A 29 -24.10 -6.70 -14.69
N ARG A 30 -23.24 -6.88 -13.68
CA ARG A 30 -22.27 -5.86 -13.36
C ARG A 30 -21.61 -5.57 -14.69
N VAL A 31 -21.90 -4.40 -15.25
CA VAL A 31 -21.12 -3.87 -16.35
C VAL A 31 -19.72 -3.83 -15.77
N GLY A 32 -18.90 -4.82 -16.15
CA GLY A 32 -17.49 -4.78 -15.84
C GLY A 32 -17.01 -3.48 -16.44
N ALA A 33 -16.53 -2.57 -15.59
CA ALA A 33 -15.78 -1.43 -16.08
C ALA A 33 -14.75 -1.99 -17.06
N ASP A 34 -14.79 -1.51 -18.30
CA ASP A 34 -13.91 -1.98 -19.35
C ASP A 34 -12.48 -1.88 -18.80
N ALA A 35 -11.76 -3.00 -18.71
CA ALA A 35 -10.46 -3.05 -18.03
C ALA A 35 -9.45 -2.03 -18.61
N ASN A 36 -9.70 -1.57 -19.83
CA ASN A 36 -8.96 -0.53 -20.53
C ASN A 36 -9.24 0.91 -20.04
N THR A 37 -10.09 1.12 -19.02
CA THR A 37 -10.49 2.45 -18.53
C THR A 37 -10.16 2.72 -17.06
N VAL A 38 -9.65 1.73 -16.33
CA VAL A 38 -9.30 1.86 -14.91
C VAL A 38 -7.82 2.22 -14.77
N THR A 39 -7.54 3.47 -14.39
CA THR A 39 -6.19 3.96 -14.12
C THR A 39 -6.01 4.12 -12.61
N PRO A 40 -4.86 3.72 -12.03
CA PRO A 40 -4.59 3.97 -10.62
C PRO A 40 -4.60 5.47 -10.31
N THR A 41 -5.10 5.82 -9.12
CA THR A 41 -5.09 7.21 -8.66
C THR A 41 -3.67 7.58 -8.20
N PRO A 42 -3.09 8.71 -8.67
CA PRO A 42 -1.86 9.21 -8.10
C PRO A 42 -2.00 9.47 -6.60
N TRP A 43 -0.93 9.27 -5.82
CA TRP A 43 -0.95 9.65 -4.41
C TRP A 43 -1.20 11.15 -4.25
N PRO A 44 -1.88 11.58 -3.17
CA PRO A 44 -1.93 12.99 -2.82
C PRO A 44 -0.52 13.56 -2.60
N LEU A 45 -0.35 14.85 -2.86
CA LEU A 45 0.94 15.51 -2.70
C LEU A 45 1.44 15.51 -1.25
N GLN A 46 0.51 15.47 -0.29
CA GLN A 46 0.79 15.42 1.13
C GLN A 46 -0.24 14.51 1.81
N PHE A 47 0.19 13.66 2.73
CA PHE A 47 -0.70 12.87 3.57
C PHE A 47 0.02 12.34 4.80
N HIS A 48 -0.78 11.89 5.77
CA HIS A 48 -0.37 11.00 6.84
C HIS A 48 -1.12 9.68 6.72
N ALA A 49 -0.42 8.58 6.98
CA ALA A 49 -1.04 7.27 7.08
C ALA A 49 -0.50 6.53 8.29
N LEU A 50 -1.40 5.91 9.06
CA LEU A 50 -1.01 4.90 10.04
C LEU A 50 -1.05 3.54 9.36
N ALA A 51 0.09 2.85 9.31
CA ALA A 51 0.23 1.55 8.70
C ALA A 51 0.59 0.48 9.74
N PHE A 52 0.00 -0.72 9.60
CA PHE A 52 0.51 -1.93 10.24
C PHE A 52 1.27 -2.75 9.22
N ILE A 53 2.52 -3.03 9.53
CA ILE A 53 3.45 -3.67 8.61
C ILE A 53 3.90 -4.98 9.22
N ASN A 54 3.69 -6.06 8.47
CA ASN A 54 4.26 -7.35 8.77
C ASN A 54 5.46 -7.57 7.86
N SER A 55 6.65 -7.67 8.45
CA SER A 55 7.88 -7.95 7.73
C SER A 55 7.93 -9.37 7.18
N SER A 56 8.86 -9.63 6.27
CA SER A 56 9.15 -10.96 5.71
C SER A 56 9.42 -12.01 6.81
N SER A 57 10.00 -11.58 7.93
CA SER A 57 10.36 -12.42 9.07
C SER A 57 9.23 -12.60 10.08
N GLY A 58 8.07 -11.97 9.86
CA GLY A 58 6.89 -12.07 10.74
C GLY A 58 6.87 -11.06 11.89
N THR A 59 7.81 -10.11 11.94
CA THR A 59 7.78 -9.00 12.89
C THR A 59 6.70 -8.00 12.50
N LEU A 60 5.84 -7.66 13.46
CA LEU A 60 4.78 -6.66 13.32
C LEU A 60 5.23 -5.32 13.88
N GLN A 61 5.04 -4.25 13.10
CA GLN A 61 5.27 -2.87 13.51
C GLN A 61 4.08 -1.98 13.14
N ALA A 62 3.92 -0.89 13.89
CA ALA A 62 3.06 0.23 13.51
C ALA A 62 3.94 1.37 12.99
N THR A 63 3.54 2.01 11.90
CA THR A 63 4.34 3.06 11.26
C THR A 63 3.46 4.26 10.95
N ASP A 64 3.85 5.43 11.46
CA ASP A 64 3.35 6.71 10.96
C ASP A 64 4.15 7.07 9.71
N LEU A 65 3.48 7.08 8.57
CA LEU A 65 4.03 7.49 7.28
C LEU A 65 3.57 8.92 7.00
N TRP A 66 4.51 9.86 7.06
CA TRP A 66 4.31 11.24 6.62
C TRP A 66 4.93 11.42 5.26
N TYR A 67 4.12 11.84 4.30
CA TYR A 67 4.55 12.08 2.93
C TYR A 67 4.36 13.55 2.57
N ASP A 68 5.40 14.21 2.07
CA ASP A 68 5.38 15.62 1.68
C ASP A 68 6.19 15.85 0.40
N TRP A 69 5.53 15.59 -0.73
CA TRP A 69 6.13 15.71 -2.06
C TRP A 69 6.59 17.12 -2.43
N PRO A 70 5.82 18.20 -2.18
CA PRO A 70 6.27 19.56 -2.50
C PRO A 70 7.60 19.93 -1.85
N ASN A 71 7.87 19.42 -0.64
CA ASN A 71 9.13 19.62 0.09
C ASN A 71 10.12 18.47 -0.08
N GLY A 72 9.77 17.47 -0.90
CA GLY A 72 10.63 16.37 -1.30
C GLY A 72 11.11 15.49 -0.14
N ARG A 73 10.23 15.19 0.81
CA ARG A 73 10.54 14.45 2.04
C ARG A 73 9.48 13.40 2.38
N ASN A 74 9.93 12.28 2.93
CA ASN A 74 9.10 11.16 3.40
C ASN A 74 9.62 10.71 4.77
N PHE A 75 8.74 10.44 5.72
CA PHE A 75 9.15 10.12 7.08
C PHE A 75 8.33 8.97 7.64
N ASN A 76 8.99 7.84 7.84
CA ASN A 76 8.47 6.68 8.55
C ASN A 76 8.90 6.73 10.02
N ILE A 77 7.95 6.87 10.94
CA ILE A 77 8.18 6.73 12.37
C ILE A 77 7.69 5.36 12.79
N ILE A 78 8.62 4.46 13.09
CA ILE A 78 8.39 3.02 13.21
C ILE A 78 8.36 2.62 14.68
N HIS A 79 7.17 2.23 15.13
CA HIS A 79 6.89 1.73 16.47
C HIS A 79 6.93 0.21 16.49
N ASN A 80 8.00 -0.34 17.04
CA ASN A 80 8.17 -1.77 17.26
C ASN A 80 7.57 -2.18 18.61
N GLN A 81 7.04 -3.41 18.71
CA GLN A 81 6.36 -3.86 19.93
C GLN A 81 7.25 -3.93 21.18
N LEU A 82 8.59 -4.06 21.03
CA LEU A 82 9.55 -4.24 22.12
C LEU A 82 10.92 -3.59 21.85
N LYS A 83 11.02 -2.70 20.87
CA LYS A 83 12.25 -1.96 20.54
C LYS A 83 11.95 -0.46 20.62
N ASN A 84 13.00 0.34 20.63
CA ASN A 84 12.90 1.78 20.50
C ASN A 84 12.23 2.17 19.17
N VAL A 85 11.77 3.42 19.11
CA VAL A 85 11.23 3.99 17.88
C VAL A 85 12.35 4.24 16.88
N LEU A 86 12.24 3.58 15.73
CA LEU A 86 13.14 3.81 14.61
C LEU A 86 12.54 4.87 13.70
N HIS A 87 13.34 5.85 13.32
CA HIS A 87 12.98 6.93 12.42
C HIS A 87 13.68 6.69 11.09
N ASP A 88 12.93 6.62 10.00
CA ASP A 88 13.46 6.60 8.63
C ASP A 88 13.00 7.86 7.90
N LEU A 89 13.91 8.83 7.83
CA LEU A 89 13.71 10.13 7.21
C LEU A 89 14.38 10.16 5.84
N GLU A 90 13.57 10.22 4.79
CA GLU A 90 13.98 10.08 3.41
C GLU A 90 13.77 11.37 2.61
N TRP A 91 14.66 11.59 1.64
CA TRP A 91 14.67 12.77 0.79
C TRP A 91 14.61 12.39 -0.69
N THR A 92 14.03 13.27 -1.50
CA THR A 92 13.97 13.15 -2.97
C THR A 92 15.34 13.02 -3.64
N ASN A 93 16.41 13.48 -2.99
CA ASN A 93 17.77 13.34 -3.51
C ASN A 93 18.38 11.94 -3.27
N GLY A 94 17.62 11.02 -2.68
CA GLY A 94 18.06 9.66 -2.38
C GLY A 94 18.63 9.46 -0.99
N THR A 95 18.88 10.52 -0.23
CA THR A 95 19.40 10.39 1.14
C THR A 95 18.30 9.89 2.07
N SER A 96 18.61 8.90 2.90
CA SER A 96 17.77 8.44 3.99
C SER A 96 18.57 8.34 5.28
N PHE A 97 17.97 8.75 6.39
CA PHE A 97 18.54 8.66 7.73
C PHE A 97 17.68 7.71 8.57
N TYR A 98 18.28 6.59 8.96
CA TYR A 98 17.72 5.64 9.92
C TYR A 98 18.27 5.94 11.30
N TYR A 99 17.48 6.49 12.22
CA TYR A 99 17.98 6.86 13.54
C TYR A 99 17.06 6.47 14.68
N ASP A 100 17.67 6.22 15.82
CA ASP A 100 17.01 5.96 17.09
C ASP A 100 17.42 7.07 18.07
N LEU A 101 16.43 7.83 18.54
CA LEU A 101 16.64 8.97 19.43
C LEU A 101 17.04 8.52 20.85
N ASP A 102 16.49 7.40 21.32
CA ASP A 102 16.75 6.88 22.67
C ASP A 102 18.13 6.21 22.73
N ALA A 103 18.53 5.52 21.67
CA ALA A 103 19.85 4.91 21.55
C ALA A 103 20.94 5.89 21.09
N GLY A 104 20.56 7.02 20.48
CA GLY A 104 21.50 7.99 19.92
C GLY A 104 22.30 7.44 18.73
N THR A 105 21.69 6.57 17.92
CA THR A 105 22.35 5.91 16.77
C THR A 105 21.82 6.45 15.44
N CYS A 106 22.69 6.53 14.43
CA CYS A 106 22.29 6.95 13.08
C CYS A 106 22.96 6.17 11.95
N GLN A 107 22.09 5.70 11.06
CA GLN A 107 22.21 5.08 9.76
C GLN A 107 22.04 5.98 8.53
N THR A 108 23.08 6.52 7.90
CA THR A 108 22.89 7.17 6.58
C THR A 108 22.89 6.14 5.44
N ARG A 109 21.86 6.18 4.60
CA ARG A 109 21.67 5.36 3.41
C ARG A 109 21.43 6.23 2.18
N ILE A 110 21.86 5.74 1.01
CA ILE A 110 21.62 6.39 -0.28
C ILE A 110 20.83 5.41 -1.14
N PHE A 111 19.68 5.86 -1.61
CA PHE A 111 18.84 5.19 -2.58
C PHE A 111 18.76 6.06 -3.83
N ASP A 112 19.29 5.61 -4.97
CA ASP A 112 19.44 6.43 -6.19
C ASP A 112 18.15 7.11 -6.70
N VAL A 113 16.98 6.62 -6.29
CA VAL A 113 15.68 7.12 -6.76
C VAL A 113 15.11 8.23 -5.86
N GLY A 114 15.44 8.24 -4.57
CA GLY A 114 14.73 9.06 -3.59
C GLY A 114 13.24 8.73 -3.49
N ILE A 115 12.50 9.49 -2.69
CA ILE A 115 11.11 9.15 -2.33
C ILE A 115 10.21 8.96 -3.56
N LEU A 116 9.12 8.23 -3.34
CA LEU A 116 8.15 7.97 -4.38
C LEU A 116 7.49 9.20 -4.94
N ARG A 117 7.35 9.23 -6.26
CA ARG A 117 6.55 10.24 -6.95
C ARG A 117 5.07 9.92 -6.77
N PRO A 118 4.19 10.94 -6.77
CA PRO A 118 2.75 10.73 -6.70
C PRO A 118 2.21 9.76 -7.76
N ASP A 119 2.77 9.81 -8.96
CA ASP A 119 2.34 9.01 -10.12
C ASP A 119 3.04 7.65 -10.23
N TRP A 120 3.74 7.19 -9.19
CA TRP A 120 4.60 6.01 -9.28
C TRP A 120 3.87 4.75 -9.75
N LEU A 121 2.55 4.62 -9.56
CA LEU A 121 1.77 3.46 -9.98
C LEU A 121 1.12 3.63 -11.37
N VAL A 122 1.04 4.85 -11.90
CA VAL A 122 0.29 5.17 -13.13
C VAL A 122 0.90 4.47 -14.36
N ASP A 123 2.21 4.60 -14.55
CA ASP A 123 2.90 3.99 -15.69
C ASP A 123 3.31 2.55 -15.40
N ASN A 124 3.33 1.68 -16.40
CA ASN A 124 3.88 0.32 -16.30
C ASN A 124 3.34 -0.54 -15.15
N SER A 125 2.10 -0.29 -14.71
CA SER A 125 1.36 -1.20 -13.83
C SER A 125 0.34 -2.02 -14.63
N THR A 126 0.03 -3.21 -14.12
CA THR A 126 -0.93 -4.14 -14.72
C THR A 126 -2.15 -4.21 -13.81
N TYR A 127 -3.32 -3.84 -14.32
CA TYR A 127 -4.57 -3.99 -13.59
C TYR A 127 -5.00 -5.47 -13.53
N ILE A 128 -5.23 -5.98 -12.33
CA ILE A 128 -5.55 -7.40 -12.06
C ILE A 128 -7.06 -7.62 -11.84
N GLY A 129 -7.84 -6.54 -11.71
CA GLY A 129 -9.27 -6.59 -11.45
C GLY A 129 -9.63 -6.19 -10.02
N GLN A 130 -10.89 -6.41 -9.64
CA GLN A 130 -11.38 -6.10 -8.31
C GLN A 130 -11.27 -7.29 -7.36
N GLN A 131 -10.83 -7.04 -6.12
CA GLN A 131 -10.71 -8.05 -5.07
C GLN A 131 -11.21 -7.52 -3.72
N SER A 132 -11.59 -8.43 -2.82
CA SER A 132 -11.91 -8.07 -1.43
C SER A 132 -10.62 -8.06 -0.62
N TYR A 133 -10.29 -6.95 0.04
CA TYR A 133 -9.07 -6.81 0.86
C TYR A 133 -9.35 -5.92 2.07
N ASP A 134 -9.05 -6.41 3.29
CA ASP A 134 -9.30 -5.71 4.57
C ASP A 134 -10.72 -5.13 4.75
N GLY A 135 -11.72 -5.80 4.15
CA GLY A 135 -13.12 -5.37 4.20
C GLY A 135 -13.53 -4.36 3.12
N PHE A 136 -12.60 -3.97 2.24
CA PHE A 136 -12.84 -3.10 1.09
C PHE A 136 -12.98 -3.91 -0.19
N THR A 137 -13.72 -3.36 -1.16
CA THR A 137 -13.63 -3.80 -2.55
C THR A 137 -12.58 -2.95 -3.23
N CYS A 138 -11.45 -3.53 -3.60
CA CYS A 138 -10.30 -2.82 -4.12
C CYS A 138 -10.10 -3.07 -5.61
N ASN A 139 -9.72 -2.03 -6.35
CA ASN A 139 -8.98 -2.19 -7.60
C ASN A 139 -7.57 -2.67 -7.25
N VAL A 140 -7.05 -3.64 -7.99
CA VAL A 140 -5.73 -4.25 -7.71
C VAL A 140 -4.80 -4.06 -8.90
N TRP A 141 -3.56 -3.62 -8.63
CA TRP A 141 -2.51 -3.53 -9.63
C TRP A 141 -1.26 -4.26 -9.19
N GLU A 142 -0.61 -4.89 -10.15
CA GLU A 142 0.76 -5.39 -10.03
C GLU A 142 1.71 -4.43 -10.71
N LYS A 143 2.90 -4.23 -10.12
CA LYS A 143 3.96 -3.46 -10.76
C LYS A 143 5.31 -4.12 -10.59
N ALA A 144 6.02 -4.27 -11.72
CA ALA A 144 7.40 -4.71 -11.81
C ALA A 144 7.70 -6.06 -11.12
N ASP A 145 6.73 -6.97 -11.03
CA ASP A 145 6.80 -8.24 -10.27
C ASP A 145 7.27 -8.04 -8.82
N PHE A 146 7.06 -6.83 -8.28
CA PHE A 146 7.64 -6.38 -7.02
C PHE A 146 6.57 -6.07 -5.99
N ILE A 147 5.48 -5.42 -6.41
CA ILE A 147 4.41 -4.96 -5.52
C ILE A 147 3.04 -5.27 -6.10
N VAL A 148 2.14 -5.75 -5.23
CA VAL A 148 0.69 -5.81 -5.46
C VAL A 148 0.06 -4.70 -4.62
N TYR A 149 -0.68 -3.79 -5.25
CA TYR A 149 -1.25 -2.61 -4.63
C TYR A 149 -2.78 -2.66 -4.64
N TYR A 150 -3.40 -2.31 -3.52
CA TYR A 150 -4.84 -2.32 -3.31
C TYR A 150 -5.35 -0.88 -3.08
N GLU A 151 -6.20 -0.38 -3.97
CA GLU A 151 -6.91 0.91 -3.84
C GLU A 151 -8.39 0.65 -3.69
N ASP A 152 -9.03 1.29 -2.72
CA ASP A 152 -10.47 1.20 -2.54
C ASP A 152 -11.21 1.74 -3.78
N VAL A 153 -12.16 0.97 -4.31
CA VAL A 153 -12.93 1.34 -5.51
C VAL A 153 -13.70 2.64 -5.30
N ASP A 154 -14.27 2.82 -4.11
CA ASP A 154 -15.19 3.91 -3.82
C ASP A 154 -14.46 5.21 -3.49
N THR A 155 -13.48 5.15 -2.58
CA THR A 155 -12.77 6.35 -2.10
C THR A 155 -11.47 6.65 -2.83
N LYS A 156 -10.97 5.73 -3.66
CA LYS A 156 -9.69 5.86 -4.37
C LYS A 156 -8.45 5.96 -3.48
N ARG A 157 -8.58 5.69 -2.18
CA ARG A 157 -7.45 5.70 -1.25
C ARG A 157 -6.71 4.37 -1.26
N PRO A 158 -5.40 4.36 -0.96
CA PRO A 158 -4.70 3.12 -0.64
C PRO A 158 -5.37 2.39 0.52
N VAL A 159 -5.47 1.07 0.39
CA VAL A 159 -5.86 0.16 1.48
C VAL A 159 -4.64 -0.61 1.99
N GLY A 160 -3.75 -1.00 1.09
CA GLY A 160 -2.53 -1.71 1.46
C GLY A 160 -1.76 -2.17 0.24
N TRP A 161 -0.62 -2.80 0.49
CA TRP A 161 0.18 -3.42 -0.56
C TRP A 161 1.05 -4.54 -0.01
N ILE A 162 1.47 -5.42 -0.93
CA ILE A 162 2.25 -6.62 -0.63
C ILE A 162 3.47 -6.61 -1.52
N PHE A 163 4.65 -6.73 -0.91
CA PHE A 163 5.90 -6.88 -1.65
C PHE A 163 6.16 -8.34 -1.99
N TYR A 164 6.95 -8.59 -3.03
CA TYR A 164 7.35 -9.94 -3.45
C TYR A 164 8.11 -10.72 -2.35
N THR A 165 8.70 -10.02 -1.38
CA THR A 165 9.36 -10.61 -0.21
C THR A 165 8.39 -11.23 0.79
N GLY A 166 7.07 -10.96 0.65
CA GLY A 166 6.05 -11.35 1.60
C GLY A 166 5.76 -10.31 2.67
N MET A 167 6.47 -9.17 2.68
CA MET A 167 6.13 -8.03 3.53
C MET A 167 4.75 -7.48 3.13
N THR A 168 3.88 -7.30 4.12
CA THR A 168 2.53 -6.73 3.91
C THR A 168 2.39 -5.42 4.66
N ILE A 169 1.79 -4.44 3.99
CA ILE A 169 1.46 -3.14 4.56
C ILE A 169 -0.06 -2.97 4.50
N HIS A 170 -0.67 -2.76 5.66
CA HIS A 170 -2.08 -2.54 5.84
C HIS A 170 -2.31 -1.12 6.36
N LEU A 171 -3.07 -0.28 5.65
CA LEU A 171 -3.36 1.07 6.10
C LEU A 171 -4.56 1.08 7.05
N MET A 172 -4.32 1.57 8.26
CA MET A 172 -5.33 1.69 9.32
C MET A 172 -6.04 3.05 9.24
N SER A 173 -5.32 4.11 8.88
CA SER A 173 -5.86 5.43 8.58
C SER A 173 -5.13 6.06 7.39
N PHE A 174 -5.81 6.98 6.71
CA PHE A 174 -5.25 7.76 5.61
C PHE A 174 -5.85 9.16 5.63
N GLU A 175 -5.01 10.14 5.93
CA GLU A 175 -5.37 11.55 6.11
C GLU A 175 -4.75 12.38 4.98
N GLU A 176 -5.51 12.54 3.90
CA GLU A 176 -5.10 13.35 2.76
C GLU A 176 -4.91 14.83 3.16
N GLY A 177 -3.80 15.42 2.72
CA GLY A 177 -3.44 16.81 3.00
C GLY A 177 -2.88 17.06 4.40
N ALA A 178 -2.73 16.02 5.23
CA ALA A 178 -2.06 16.16 6.52
C ALA A 178 -0.58 16.53 6.34
N VAL A 179 -0.07 17.40 7.21
CA VAL A 179 1.30 17.92 7.17
C VAL A 179 1.91 17.86 8.57
N LEU A 180 3.15 17.37 8.63
CA LEU A 180 3.96 17.38 9.84
C LEU A 180 4.72 18.71 9.96
N ALA A 181 4.84 19.25 11.17
CA ALA A 181 5.52 20.51 11.41
C ALA A 181 6.99 20.46 10.93
N ASP A 182 7.47 21.56 10.33
CA ASP A 182 8.82 21.63 9.73
C ASP A 182 9.96 21.29 10.70
N SER A 183 9.76 21.52 12.01
CA SER A 183 10.72 21.17 13.05
C SER A 183 10.99 19.67 13.16
N GLU A 184 10.01 18.83 12.82
CA GLU A 184 10.10 17.38 12.99
C GLU A 184 10.89 16.70 11.87
N TRP A 185 11.08 17.37 10.73
CA TRP A 185 11.78 16.82 9.55
C TRP A 185 13.30 16.91 9.64
N GLN A 186 13.85 17.27 10.81
CA GLN A 186 15.29 17.41 10.99
C GLN A 186 15.89 16.11 11.53
N ALA A 187 16.81 15.52 10.77
CA ALA A 187 17.66 14.45 11.29
C ALA A 187 18.51 15.00 12.46
N PRO A 188 18.80 14.18 13.49
CA PRO A 188 19.67 14.58 14.59
C PRO A 188 21.08 14.97 14.13
N ALA A 189 21.72 15.88 14.87
CA ALA A 189 23.07 16.38 14.52
C ALA A 189 24.11 15.25 14.40
N TYR A 190 24.02 14.21 15.23
CA TYR A 190 24.91 13.06 15.20
C TYR A 190 24.80 12.21 13.93
N CYS A 191 23.79 12.41 13.08
CA CYS A 191 23.72 11.80 11.75
C CYS A 191 24.72 12.40 10.74
N PHE A 192 25.29 13.56 11.06
CA PHE A 192 26.21 14.31 10.21
C PHE A 192 27.64 14.33 10.74
N GLU A 193 27.88 13.74 11.91
CA GLU A 193 29.21 13.61 12.49
C GLU A 193 29.98 12.52 11.72
N GLU A 194 31.19 12.85 11.26
CA GLU A 194 32.09 11.85 10.70
C GLU A 194 32.57 10.94 11.84
N GLU A 195 32.42 9.62 11.71
CA GLU A 195 33.00 8.66 12.66
C GLU A 195 34.54 8.72 12.59
N ASP A 196 35.13 9.66 13.31
CA ASP A 196 36.56 9.71 13.59
C ASP A 196 36.92 8.63 14.65
N SER A 197 36.79 7.33 14.32
CA SER A 197 37.73 6.26 14.69
C SER A 197 37.22 4.82 14.50
N VAL A 198 37.90 4.11 13.59
CA VAL A 198 38.46 2.75 13.75
C VAL A 198 37.48 1.61 14.15
N LEU A 199 36.74 1.08 13.17
CA LEU A 199 36.85 -0.32 12.68
C LEU A 199 35.87 -0.56 11.52
N GLY A 200 36.41 -0.51 10.30
CA GLY A 200 35.67 -0.70 9.05
C GLY A 200 35.03 0.62 8.62
N LYS A 201 35.51 1.31 7.60
CA LYS A 201 35.02 0.99 6.25
C LYS A 201 33.98 -0.12 6.30
N GLN A 202 32.77 0.20 6.75
CA GLN A 202 31.62 -0.52 6.23
C GLN A 202 31.72 -0.25 4.75
N LYS A 203 32.30 -1.25 4.08
CA LYS A 203 32.31 -1.42 2.64
C LYS A 203 30.99 -0.80 2.20
N VAL A 204 31.01 0.22 1.34
CA VAL A 204 29.90 0.39 0.42
C VAL A 204 29.76 -1.01 -0.14
N ILE A 205 28.83 -1.79 0.37
CA ILE A 205 28.61 -3.13 -0.11
C ILE A 205 27.93 -2.83 -1.42
N GLU A 206 28.76 -2.58 -2.43
CA GLU A 206 28.38 -2.68 -3.79
C GLU A 206 28.11 -4.18 -3.98
N THR A 207 26.92 -4.59 -3.57
CA THR A 207 26.41 -5.94 -3.77
C THR A 207 26.14 -6.06 -5.26
N GLU A 208 27.19 -6.34 -6.02
CA GLU A 208 27.18 -6.46 -7.48
C GLU A 208 26.23 -7.54 -8.02
N ASN A 209 25.58 -8.34 -7.16
CA ASN A 209 24.79 -9.51 -7.56
C ASN A 209 23.38 -9.59 -6.96
N GLU A 210 22.83 -8.49 -6.47
CA GLU A 210 21.49 -8.52 -5.93
C GLU A 210 20.42 -8.13 -6.98
N PRO A 211 19.25 -8.79 -6.98
CA PRO A 211 18.16 -8.55 -7.93
C PRO A 211 17.72 -7.07 -8.04
N TRP A 212 17.98 -6.26 -7.00
CA TRP A 212 17.64 -4.83 -6.95
C TRP A 212 18.42 -3.96 -7.95
N ARG A 213 19.56 -4.40 -8.50
CA ARG A 213 20.26 -3.65 -9.58
C ARG A 213 19.53 -3.72 -10.92
N LYS A 214 18.91 -4.86 -11.26
CA LYS A 214 18.06 -4.99 -12.46
C LYS A 214 16.77 -4.19 -12.33
N PHE A 215 16.30 -4.02 -11.11
CA PHE A 215 15.19 -3.16 -10.74
C PHE A 215 15.55 -1.68 -11.02
N LEU A 216 16.62 -1.14 -10.42
CA LEU A 216 17.07 0.26 -10.63
C LEU A 216 17.34 0.62 -12.11
N ALA A 217 17.79 -0.33 -12.92
CA ALA A 217 18.18 -0.08 -14.31
C ALA A 217 17.01 0.23 -15.26
N ASN A 218 15.76 -0.11 -14.90
CA ASN A 218 14.64 -0.01 -15.84
C ASN A 218 13.68 1.15 -15.56
N PHE A 219 13.16 1.39 -14.36
CA PHE A 219 12.15 2.44 -14.14
C PHE A 219 12.13 2.90 -12.68
N GLY A 220 11.83 4.18 -12.43
CA GLY A 220 11.83 4.80 -11.08
C GLY A 220 11.14 3.94 -10.02
N ASN A 221 11.88 3.65 -8.95
CA ASN A 221 11.64 2.55 -8.03
C ASN A 221 11.65 2.98 -6.56
N LEU A 222 10.65 2.50 -5.83
CA LEU A 222 10.33 2.82 -4.44
C LEU A 222 11.53 2.59 -3.50
N PRO A 223 12.09 3.62 -2.82
CA PRO A 223 12.92 3.41 -1.65
C PRO A 223 12.07 3.29 -0.39
N GLY A 224 12.74 2.89 0.70
CA GLY A 224 12.19 2.92 2.05
C GLY A 224 11.23 1.78 2.29
N PHE A 225 11.72 0.65 2.80
CA PHE A 225 11.00 -0.29 3.69
C PHE A 225 11.79 -1.57 3.96
N LEU A 226 12.90 -1.82 3.24
CA LEU A 226 13.74 -3.00 3.46
C LEU A 226 14.76 -2.78 4.58
N VAL A 227 14.30 -2.69 5.82
CA VAL A 227 15.08 -3.20 6.93
C VAL A 227 14.37 -4.46 7.41
N ASP A 228 14.70 -5.58 6.78
CA ASP A 228 14.49 -6.87 7.45
C ASP A 228 15.41 -6.85 8.68
N ASP A 229 14.79 -6.86 9.86
CA ASP A 229 15.46 -7.09 11.14
C ASP A 229 16.27 -8.39 11.04
N ASN A 230 17.59 -8.26 10.90
CA ASN A 230 18.56 -9.32 11.12
C ASN A 230 19.55 -8.88 12.20
#